data_AF-K2DXI4-F1
#
_entry.id   AF-K2DXI4-F1
#
_cell.length_a   1.000
_cell.length_b   1.000
_cell.length_c   1.000
_cell.angle_alpha   90.00
_cell.angle_beta   90.00
_cell.angle_gamma   90.00
#
_symmetry.space_group_name_H-M   'P 1'
#
loop_
_entity.id
_entity.type
_entity.pdbx_description
1 polymer ?
#
loop_
_entity_poly.entity_id
_entity_poly.type
_entity_poly.pdbx_seq_one_letter_code
_entity_poly.pdbx_strand_id
1 'polypeptide(L)' 'MDKKQSRLRRGRQTRAKIAELKVNRLAVHRTNLHIYASLIGPDAKILASASTMEAE' A
#
# COMPACT_ATOMS: atom_id res chain seq x y z
N MET A 1 18.47 9.86 -9.88
CA MET A 1 17.53 8.71 -9.85
C MET A 1 16.23 9.18 -9.20
N ASP A 2 15.09 9.03 -9.89
CA ASP A 2 13.79 9.36 -9.29
C ASP A 2 13.48 8.40 -8.11
N LYS A 3 13.41 8.95 -6.89
CA LYS A 3 13.14 8.22 -5.65
C LYS A 3 11.79 7.50 -5.70
N LYS A 4 10.79 8.05 -6.40
CA LYS A 4 9.47 7.45 -6.59
C LYS A 4 9.56 6.18 -7.42
N GLN A 5 10.28 6.23 -8.56
CA GLN A 5 10.47 5.06 -9.43
C GLN A 5 11.27 3.96 -8.73
N SER A 6 12.33 4.33 -8.00
CA SER A 6 13.12 3.38 -7.22
C SER A 6 12.28 2.65 -6.16
N ARG A 7 11.39 3.36 -5.48
CA ARG A 7 10.44 2.78 -4.51
C ARG A 7 9.43 1.84 -5.17
N LEU A 8 8.83 2.24 -6.31
CA LEU A 8 7.87 1.41 -7.04
C LEU A 8 8.49 0.10 -7.52
N ARG A 9 9.74 0.16 -8.02
CA ARG A 9 10.48 -1.04 -8.44
C ARG A 9 10.68 -2.03 -7.30
N ARG A 10 11.12 -1.57 -6.12
CA ARG A 10 11.32 -2.45 -4.94
C ARG A 10 10.02 -3.10 -4.45
N GLY A 11 8.91 -2.38 -4.49
CA GLY A 11 7.61 -2.91 -4.05
C GLY A 11 6.96 -3.91 -5.01
N ARG A 12 7.42 -4.02 -6.26
CA ARG A 12 6.76 -4.80 -7.32
C ARG A 12 6.73 -6.29 -7.01
N GLN A 13 7.87 -6.86 -6.59
CA GLN A 13 8.01 -8.29 -6.33
C GLN A 13 7.07 -8.75 -5.20
N THR A 14 7.06 -8.05 -4.06
CA THR A 14 6.18 -8.37 -2.93
C THR A 14 4.71 -8.25 -3.32
N ARG A 15 4.32 -7.22 -4.07
CA ARG A 15 2.94 -7.06 -4.55
C ARG A 15 2.51 -8.20 -5.47
N ALA A 16 3.39 -8.66 -6.34
CA ALA A 16 3.12 -9.80 -7.22
C ALA A 16 2.92 -11.09 -6.41
N LYS A 17 3.78 -11.36 -5.42
CA LYS A 17 3.64 -12.57 -4.59
C LYS A 17 2.36 -12.56 -3.74
N ILE A 18 1.98 -11.41 -3.19
CA ILE A 18 0.73 -11.28 -2.43
C ILE A 18 -0.49 -11.52 -3.33
N ALA A 19 -0.46 -11.02 -4.57
CA ALA A 19 -1.52 -11.26 -5.55
C ALA A 19 -1.62 -12.74 -5.95
N GLU A 20 -0.47 -13.41 -6.13
CA GLU A 20 -0.40 -14.85 -6.40
C GLU A 20 -1.03 -15.68 -5.27
N LEU A 21 -0.75 -15.32 -4.01
CA LEU A 21 -1.27 -16.02 -2.83
C LEU A 21 -2.73 -15.69 -2.51
N LYS A 22 -3.33 -14.69 -3.16
CA LYS A 22 -4.72 -14.22 -2.93
C LYS A 22 -5.02 -13.90 -1.45
N VAL A 23 -4.05 -13.31 -0.76
CA VAL A 23 -4.20 -12.90 0.65
C VAL A 23 -4.45 -11.39 0.77
N ASN A 24 -5.05 -10.98 1.89
CA ASN A 24 -5.26 -9.58 2.21
C ASN A 24 -3.92 -8.84 2.30
N ARG A 25 -3.87 -7.62 1.72
CA ARG A 25 -2.67 -6.79 1.65
C ARG A 25 -2.88 -5.49 2.42
N LEU A 26 -2.09 -5.27 3.47
CA LEU A 26 -1.94 -3.93 4.07
C LEU A 26 -0.94 -3.11 3.23
N ALA A 27 -1.42 -2.08 2.55
CA ALA A 27 -0.59 -1.17 1.78
C ALA A 27 -0.36 0.13 2.56
N VAL A 28 0.91 0.42 2.89
CA VAL A 28 1.30 1.65 3.59
C VAL A 28 1.98 2.60 2.61
N HIS A 29 1.50 3.84 2.57
CA HIS A 29 2.12 4.95 1.84
C HIS A 29 2.58 6.03 2.81
N ARG A 30 3.88 6.31 2.79
CA ARG A 30 4.48 7.36 3.62
C ARG A 30 4.99 8.50 2.73
N THR A 31 4.57 9.72 3.05
CA THR A 31 5.14 10.97 2.54
C THR A 31 6.00 11.62 3.63
N ASN A 32 6.53 12.82 3.40
CA ASN A 32 7.30 13.52 4.43
C ASN A 32 6.41 14.05 5.57
N LEU A 33 5.11 14.24 5.33
CA LEU A 33 4.19 14.88 6.27
C LEU A 33 3.07 13.95 6.76
N HIS A 34 2.71 12.94 5.97
CA HIS A 34 1.56 12.08 6.27
C HIS A 34 1.85 10.61 6.00
N ILE A 35 1.06 9.76 6.67
CA ILE A 35 1.05 8.32 6.45
C ILE A 35 -0.39 7.88 6.17
N TYR A 36 -0.52 6.95 5.24
CA TYR A 36 -1.79 6.38 4.80
C TYR A 36 -1.64 4.87 4.80
N ALA A 37 -2.64 4.17 5.31
CA ALA A 37 -2.72 2.72 5.31
C ALA A 37 -4.06 2.29 4.70
N SER A 38 -4.02 1.25 3.85
CA SER A 38 -5.22 0.67 3.27
C SER A 38 -5.13 -0.86 3.31
N LEU A 39 -6.16 -1.50 3.85
CA LEU A 39 -6.31 -2.95 3.82
C LEU A 39 -7.07 -3.32 2.54
N ILE A 40 -6.41 -4.05 1.64
CA ILE A 40 -6.93 -4.40 0.32
C ILE A 40 -7.17 -5.90 0.26
N GLY A 41 -8.39 -6.30 -0.09
CA GLY A 41 -8.77 -7.69 -0.31
C GLY A 41 -8.21 -8.27 -1.62
N PRO A 42 -8.29 -9.59 -1.80
CA PRO A 42 -7.85 -10.27 -3.04
C PRO A 42 -8.67 -9.88 -4.28
N ASP A 43 -9.87 -9.34 -4.07
CA ASP A 43 -10.77 -8.76 -5.07
C ASP A 43 -10.43 -7.30 -5.44
N ALA A 44 -9.30 -6.79 -4.94
CA ALA A 44 -8.88 -5.40 -5.04
C ALA A 44 -9.83 -4.38 -4.38
N LYS A 45 -10.75 -4.82 -3.52
CA LYS A 45 -11.60 -3.93 -2.72
C LYS A 45 -10.85 -3.44 -1.49
N ILE A 46 -11.07 -2.18 -1.11
CA ILE A 46 -10.56 -1.63 0.15
C ILE A 46 -11.53 -2.06 1.26
N LEU A 47 -11.01 -2.81 2.24
CA LEU A 47 -11.76 -3.29 3.40
C LEU A 47 -11.75 -2.27 4.53
N ALA A 48 -10.62 -1.60 4.73
CA ALA A 48 -10.44 -0.54 5.71
C ALA A 48 -9.34 0.42 5.26
N SER A 49 -9.40 1.66 5.71
CA SER A 49 -8.34 2.66 5.53
C SER A 49 -8.18 3.49 6.80
N ALA A 50 -6.96 3.95 7.04
CA ALA A 50 -6.65 4.90 8.10
C ALA A 50 -5.50 5.81 7.67
N SER A 51 -5.52 7.07 8.08
CA SER A 51 -4.48 8.04 7.71
C SER A 51 -4.33 9.16 8.73
N THR A 52 -3.14 9.78 8.78
CA THR A 52 -2.90 10.94 9.65
C THR A 52 -3.57 12.24 9.19
N MET A 53 -4.39 12.19 8.14
CA MET A 53 -5.22 13.31 7.68
C MET A 53 -6.69 13.17 8.10
N GLU A 54 -7.09 12.03 8.65
CA GLU A 54 -8.45 11.85 9.15
C GLU A 54 -8.65 12.75 10.38
N ALA A 55 -9.73 13.54 10.34
CA ALA A 55 -10.24 14.19 11.53
C ALA A 55 -10.84 13.10 12.44
N GLU A 56 -10.66 13.25 13.74
CA GLU A 56 -11.29 12.38 14.75
C GLU A 56 -12.82 12.37 14.61
#